data_AF-A0A661JYI7-F1
#
_entry.id   AF-A0A661JYI7-F1
#
_cell.length_a   1.000
_cell.length_b   1.000
_cell.length_c   1.000
_cell.angle_alpha   90.00
_cell.angle_beta   90.00
_cell.angle_gamma   90.00
#
_symmetry.space_group_name_H-M   'P 1'
#
loop_
_entity.id
_entity.type
_entity.pdbx_description
1 polymer ?
#
loop_
_entity_poly.entity_id
_entity_poly.type
_entity_poly.pdbx_seq_one_letter_code
_entity_poly.pdbx_strand_id
1 'polypeptide(L)'
;MEAKNNGIEAYSTPTEDMVVVISAVACGAREKVGGRLLFERALIECKRIGLKKIFVVETGDQAGSSILEESDLLTSHQIIRFRGNIARDVYRAGVVKDKFILIDGSYLIDPRLLKFLISSQPPCYFPGQLSGEVALGYFTKMELETWATHCPEAVLASSAELALS
;
A
#
# COMPACT_ATOMS: atom_id res chain seq x y z
N MET A 1 44.31 -0.68 -15.65
CA MET A 1 42.86 -0.80 -15.90
C MET A 1 42.18 -0.71 -14.55
N GLU A 2 41.77 0.48 -14.14
CA GLU A 2 41.01 0.64 -12.90
C GLU A 2 39.54 0.39 -13.22
N ALA A 3 38.96 -0.63 -12.60
CA ALA A 3 37.53 -0.87 -12.64
C ALA A 3 36.84 0.29 -11.90
N LYS A 4 36.29 1.24 -12.66
CA LYS A 4 35.34 2.20 -12.13
C LYS A 4 34.13 1.41 -11.64
N ASN A 5 33.92 1.40 -10.33
CA ASN A 5 32.68 1.00 -9.67
C ASN A 5 31.55 1.95 -10.11
N ASN A 6 31.07 1.77 -11.34
CA ASN A 6 29.83 2.34 -11.83
C ASN A 6 28.72 1.33 -11.52
N GLY A 7 27.72 1.69 -10.71
CA GLY A 7 26.47 0.93 -10.71
C GLY A 7 25.73 0.72 -9.40
N ILE A 8 26.02 1.46 -8.33
CA ILE A 8 25.00 1.69 -7.30
C ILE A 8 24.66 3.17 -7.36
N GLU A 9 23.89 3.52 -8.40
CA GLU A 9 23.18 4.78 -8.44
C GLU A 9 22.41 4.91 -7.13
N ALA A 10 22.63 6.02 -6.44
CA ALA A 10 21.93 6.34 -5.22
C ALA A 10 20.43 6.36 -5.54
N TYR A 11 19.71 5.30 -5.12
CA TYR A 11 18.25 5.30 -5.13
C TYR A 11 17.80 6.62 -4.52
N SER A 12 17.05 7.41 -5.29
CA SER A 12 16.58 8.73 -4.89
C SER A 12 15.98 8.67 -3.49
N THR A 13 16.39 9.60 -2.64
CA THR A 13 15.82 9.71 -1.30
C THR A 13 14.31 9.91 -1.45
N PRO A 14 13.46 9.13 -0.77
CA PRO A 14 12.02 9.31 -0.87
C PRO A 14 11.67 10.77 -0.54
N THR A 15 10.87 11.41 -1.39
CA THR A 15 10.40 12.76 -1.11
C THR A 15 9.54 12.71 0.15
N GLU A 16 9.70 13.67 1.06
CA GLU A 16 8.91 13.73 2.31
C GLU A 16 7.40 13.77 2.07
N ASP A 17 7.00 14.11 0.84
CA ASP A 17 5.62 14.19 0.39
C ASP A 17 5.05 12.90 -0.19
N MET A 18 5.84 11.84 -0.34
CA MET A 18 5.36 10.57 -0.90
C MET A 18 4.30 9.94 0.03
N VAL A 19 3.09 9.77 -0.50
CA VAL A 19 1.98 9.11 0.18
C VAL A 19 2.06 7.61 -0.06
N VAL A 20 1.89 6.83 1.01
CA VAL A 20 1.77 5.37 0.95
C VAL A 20 0.39 4.98 1.41
N VAL A 21 -0.27 4.11 0.66
CA VAL A 21 -1.55 3.51 1.01
C VAL A 21 -1.33 2.01 1.14
N ILE A 22 -1.63 1.47 2.32
CA ILE A 22 -1.58 0.03 2.60
C ILE A 22 -3.00 -0.48 2.71
N SER A 23 -3.40 -1.41 1.85
CA SER A 23 -4.67 -2.11 1.93
C SER A 23 -4.61 -3.19 3.00
N ALA A 24 -5.24 -2.97 4.15
CA ALA A 24 -5.43 -4.01 5.18
C ALA A 24 -6.82 -4.68 5.06
N VAL A 25 -7.43 -4.59 3.87
CA VAL A 25 -8.74 -5.19 3.56
C VAL A 25 -8.62 -6.66 3.19
N ALA A 26 -7.49 -7.07 2.60
CA ALA A 26 -7.24 -8.45 2.21
C ALA A 26 -7.20 -9.38 3.44
N CYS A 27 -7.76 -10.59 3.31
CA CYS A 27 -7.80 -11.57 4.41
C CYS A 27 -6.39 -11.86 4.97
N GLY A 28 -5.38 -11.96 4.09
CA GLY A 28 -3.99 -12.21 4.48
C GLY A 28 -3.35 -11.06 5.26
N ALA A 29 -3.88 -9.84 5.23
CA ALA A 29 -3.25 -8.69 5.88
C ALA A 29 -3.14 -8.84 7.41
N ARG A 30 -4.07 -9.59 8.01
CA ARG A 30 -4.11 -9.88 9.45
C ARG A 30 -3.34 -11.15 9.85
N GLU A 31 -2.73 -11.86 8.90
CA GLU A 31 -1.88 -13.00 9.24
C GLU A 31 -0.66 -12.54 10.04
N LYS A 32 -0.25 -13.35 11.03
CA LYS A 32 0.88 -13.04 11.90
C LYS A 32 2.14 -13.76 11.41
N VAL A 33 3.15 -12.98 11.03
CA VAL A 33 4.48 -13.49 10.66
C VAL A 33 5.53 -12.91 11.60
N GLY A 34 6.17 -13.79 12.37
CA GLY A 34 7.14 -13.41 13.41
C GLY A 34 6.53 -12.51 14.48
N GLY A 35 5.29 -12.78 14.91
CA GLY A 35 4.61 -12.08 15.99
C GLY A 35 3.97 -10.73 15.63
N ARG A 36 3.98 -10.33 14.36
CA ARG A 36 3.40 -9.06 13.86
C ARG A 36 2.45 -9.35 12.71
N LEU A 37 1.43 -8.52 12.54
CA LEU A 37 0.49 -8.62 11.41
C LEU A 37 1.24 -8.31 10.10
N LEU A 38 0.84 -8.92 8.98
CA LEU A 38 1.55 -8.70 7.71
C LEU A 38 1.51 -7.24 7.25
N PHE A 39 0.38 -6.55 7.41
CA PHE A 39 0.34 -5.12 7.07
C PHE A 39 1.23 -4.28 8.01
N GLU A 40 1.45 -4.70 9.26
CA GLU A 40 2.38 -4.01 10.17
C GLU A 40 3.81 -4.14 9.67
N ARG A 41 4.18 -5.29 9.09
CA ARG A 41 5.50 -5.46 8.45
C ARG A 41 5.66 -4.48 7.30
N ALA A 42 4.65 -4.34 6.44
CA ALA A 42 4.65 -3.34 5.37
C ALA A 42 4.86 -1.91 5.90
N LEU A 43 4.14 -1.55 6.97
CA LEU A 43 4.26 -0.25 7.62
C LEU A 43 5.65 -0.03 8.22
N ILE A 44 6.21 -1.02 8.90
CA ILE A 44 7.57 -0.97 9.46
C ILE A 44 8.59 -0.75 8.35
N GLU A 45 8.47 -1.47 7.24
CA GLU A 45 9.42 -1.35 6.13
C GLU A 45 9.34 0.01 5.42
N CYS A 46 8.14 0.55 5.26
CA CYS A 46 7.96 1.92 4.76
C CYS A 46 8.64 2.95 5.68
N LYS A 47 8.42 2.85 6.99
CA LYS A 47 9.08 3.72 7.98
C LYS A 47 10.60 3.56 7.96
N ARG A 48 11.10 2.32 7.83
CA ARG A 48 12.54 2.00 7.79
C ARG A 48 13.27 2.67 6.64
N ILE A 49 12.62 2.84 5.50
CA ILE A 49 13.21 3.54 4.34
C ILE A 49 12.90 5.04 4.31
N GLY A 50 12.25 5.59 5.34
CA GLY A 50 12.03 7.02 5.51
C GLY A 50 10.69 7.56 5.00
N LEU A 51 9.73 6.70 4.64
CA LEU A 51 8.38 7.13 4.26
C LEU A 51 7.57 7.53 5.50
N LYS A 52 6.99 8.73 5.48
CA LYS A 52 6.31 9.33 6.63
C LYS A 52 4.79 9.38 6.49
N LYS A 53 4.26 9.62 5.28
CA LYS A 53 2.81 9.78 5.02
C LYS A 53 2.17 8.45 4.65
N ILE A 54 1.99 7.58 5.64
CA ILE A 54 1.43 6.23 5.46
C ILE A 54 -0.01 6.20 5.97
N PHE A 55 -0.92 5.74 5.11
CA PHE A 55 -2.32 5.52 5.41
C PHE A 55 -2.66 4.04 5.25
N VAL A 56 -3.50 3.51 6.13
CA VAL A 56 -3.97 2.14 6.09
C VAL A 56 -5.47 2.13 5.81
N VAL A 57 -5.89 1.33 4.84
CA VAL A 57 -7.29 1.15 4.48
C VAL A 57 -7.82 -0.08 5.20
N GLU A 58 -8.87 0.07 6.01
CA GLU A 58 -9.46 -1.03 6.79
C GLU A 58 -10.96 -1.18 6.53
N THR A 59 -11.51 -2.38 6.73
CA THR A 59 -12.94 -2.69 6.52
C THR A 59 -13.92 -2.11 7.53
N GLY A 60 -13.43 -1.52 8.63
CA GLY A 60 -14.20 -0.75 9.62
C GLY A 60 -15.64 -1.22 9.86
N ASP A 61 -15.86 -1.95 10.96
CA ASP A 61 -17.16 -2.35 11.53
C ASP A 61 -17.88 -3.60 10.93
N GLN A 62 -17.40 -4.26 9.88
CA GLN A 62 -18.07 -5.49 9.39
C GLN A 62 -17.71 -6.79 10.14
N ALA A 63 -16.67 -6.79 10.97
CA ALA A 63 -16.20 -8.00 11.69
C ALA A 63 -16.00 -7.83 13.20
N GLY A 64 -16.40 -6.68 13.78
CA GLY A 64 -16.29 -6.45 15.23
C GLY A 64 -14.87 -6.33 15.80
N SER A 65 -13.83 -6.23 14.96
CA SER A 65 -12.48 -5.86 15.39
C SER A 65 -11.88 -4.80 14.46
N SER A 66 -11.50 -3.66 15.02
CA SER A 66 -10.77 -2.61 14.31
C SER A 66 -9.28 -2.93 14.30
N ILE A 67 -8.59 -2.59 13.21
CA ILE A 67 -7.14 -2.72 13.16
C ILE A 67 -6.43 -1.83 14.19
N LEU A 68 -7.09 -0.77 14.69
CA LEU A 68 -6.62 0.05 15.80
C LEU A 68 -6.56 -0.70 17.12
N GLU A 69 -7.43 -1.69 17.31
CA GLU A 69 -7.45 -2.51 18.52
C GLU A 69 -6.36 -3.59 18.46
N GLU A 70 -5.96 -3.98 17.24
CA GLU A 70 -4.99 -5.04 16.99
C GLU A 70 -3.54 -4.53 16.82
N SER A 71 -3.34 -3.24 16.49
CA SER A 71 -2.03 -2.66 16.19
C SER A 71 -1.70 -1.43 17.02
N ASP A 72 -0.56 -1.48 17.71
CA ASP A 72 0.01 -0.38 18.48
C ASP A 72 0.78 0.64 17.62
N LEU A 73 0.88 0.40 16.30
CA LEU A 73 1.69 1.21 15.37
C LEU A 73 0.91 2.31 14.66
N LEU A 74 -0.43 2.30 14.77
CA LEU A 74 -1.34 3.13 14.02
C LEU A 74 -2.09 4.13 14.90
N THR A 75 -2.36 5.29 14.31
CA THR A 75 -3.27 6.29 14.89
C THR A 75 -4.51 6.43 14.01
N SER A 76 -5.63 6.89 14.59
CA SER A 76 -6.91 7.04 13.88
C SER A 76 -6.83 7.92 12.63
N HIS A 77 -5.96 8.95 12.62
CA HIS A 77 -5.77 9.85 11.48
C HIS A 77 -5.10 9.19 10.27
N GLN A 78 -4.45 8.05 10.47
CA GLN A 78 -3.79 7.30 9.41
C GLN A 78 -4.74 6.28 8.77
N ILE A 79 -5.99 6.21 9.21
CA ILE A 79 -6.93 5.20 8.74
C ILE A 79 -7.91 5.79 7.75
N ILE A 80 -8.09 5.06 6.65
CA ILE A 80 -9.12 5.29 5.65
C ILE A 80 -10.11 4.12 5.75
N ARG A 81 -11.38 4.42 6.05
CA ARG A 81 -12.40 3.37 6.13
C ARG A 81 -12.79 2.91 4.74
N PHE A 82 -12.69 1.61 4.48
CA PHE A 82 -13.14 0.96 3.26
C PHE A 82 -14.67 0.94 3.20
N ARG A 83 -15.21 1.35 2.07
CA ARG A 83 -16.65 1.40 1.76
C ARG A 83 -16.96 0.68 0.45
N GLY A 84 -16.19 -0.36 0.15
CA GLY A 84 -16.35 -1.21 -1.03
C GLY A 84 -15.42 -0.87 -2.20
N ASN A 85 -14.71 0.27 -2.18
CA ASN A 85 -13.75 0.59 -3.24
C ASN A 85 -12.59 1.46 -2.72
N ILE A 86 -11.41 0.85 -2.63
CA ILE A 86 -10.18 1.48 -2.09
C ILE A 86 -9.82 2.75 -2.87
N ALA A 87 -9.86 2.73 -4.21
CA ALA A 87 -9.51 3.89 -5.00
C ALA A 87 -10.44 5.08 -4.69
N ARG A 88 -11.74 4.81 -4.58
CA ARG A 88 -12.73 5.83 -4.22
C ARG A 88 -12.55 6.34 -2.79
N ASP A 89 -12.23 5.46 -1.84
CA ASP A 89 -12.05 5.83 -0.44
C ASP A 89 -10.77 6.67 -0.23
N VAL A 90 -9.67 6.28 -0.88
CA VAL A 90 -8.41 7.03 -0.90
C VAL A 90 -8.58 8.38 -1.59
N TYR A 91 -9.30 8.42 -2.72
CA TYR A 91 -9.59 9.66 -3.43
C TYR A 91 -10.39 10.64 -2.56
N ARG A 92 -11.46 10.15 -1.90
CA ARG A 92 -12.29 10.94 -0.99
C ARG A 92 -11.54 11.43 0.24
N ALA A 93 -10.56 10.67 0.72
CA ALA A 93 -9.70 11.09 1.83
C ALA A 93 -8.82 12.29 1.45
N GLY A 94 -8.60 12.57 0.15
CA GLY A 94 -7.89 13.77 -0.32
C GLY A 94 -6.40 13.81 0.06
N VAL A 95 -5.84 12.66 0.44
CA VAL A 95 -4.47 12.52 0.94
C VAL A 95 -3.42 12.56 -0.17
N VAL A 96 -3.77 12.09 -1.37
CA VAL A 96 -2.88 12.07 -2.55
C VAL A 96 -2.94 13.41 -3.28
N LYS A 97 -1.79 14.10 -3.39
CA LYS A 97 -1.67 15.39 -4.11
C LYS A 97 -1.12 15.26 -5.52
N ASP A 98 -0.17 14.35 -5.72
CA ASP A 98 0.45 14.12 -7.02
C ASP A 98 0.63 12.62 -7.27
N LYS A 99 1.41 11.94 -6.41
CA LYS A 99 1.73 10.52 -6.59
C LYS A 99 1.64 9.77 -5.27
N PHE A 100 1.47 8.46 -5.36
CA PHE A 100 1.37 7.59 -4.21
C PHE A 100 1.86 6.19 -4.53
N ILE A 101 2.19 5.46 -3.47
CA ILE A 101 2.46 4.03 -3.50
C ILE A 101 1.22 3.32 -2.96
N LEU A 102 0.78 2.30 -3.67
CA LEU A 102 -0.22 1.36 -3.18
C LEU A 102 0.44 0.03 -2.84
N ILE A 103 0.05 -0.53 -1.71
CA ILE A 103 0.58 -1.75 -1.14
C ILE A 103 -0.59 -2.64 -0.73
N ASP A 104 -0.62 -3.90 -1.18
CA ASP A 104 -1.46 -4.92 -0.57
C ASP A 104 -0.83 -5.37 0.76
N GLY A 105 -1.54 -5.15 1.87
CA GLY A 105 -1.08 -5.46 3.21
C GLY A 105 -0.96 -6.96 3.51
N SER A 106 -1.46 -7.83 2.64
CA SER A 106 -1.24 -9.28 2.69
C SER A 106 0.12 -9.72 2.11
N TYR A 107 0.85 -8.82 1.45
CA TYR A 107 2.12 -9.13 0.82
C TYR A 107 3.32 -8.80 1.71
N LEU A 108 4.28 -9.73 1.81
CA LEU A 108 5.55 -9.46 2.48
C LEU A 108 6.47 -8.64 1.55
N ILE A 109 6.65 -7.36 1.89
CA ILE A 109 7.34 -6.42 1.01
C ILE A 109 8.85 -6.57 1.12
N ASP A 110 9.53 -6.68 -0.03
CA ASP A 110 10.97 -6.46 -0.11
C ASP A 110 11.27 -4.94 -0.10
N PRO A 111 12.01 -4.43 0.89
CA PRO A 111 12.36 -3.02 1.00
C PRO A 111 13.22 -2.51 -0.16
N ARG A 112 13.94 -3.39 -0.85
CA ARG A 112 14.67 -3.06 -2.08
C ARG A 112 13.71 -2.76 -3.22
N LEU A 113 12.62 -3.51 -3.33
CA LEU A 113 11.57 -3.29 -4.31
C LEU A 113 10.87 -1.95 -4.08
N LEU A 114 10.60 -1.61 -2.82
CA LEU A 114 10.00 -0.32 -2.45
C LEU A 114 10.90 0.87 -2.83
N LYS A 115 12.22 0.76 -2.60
CA LYS A 115 13.19 1.77 -3.05
C LYS A 115 13.24 1.87 -4.57
N PHE A 116 13.24 0.73 -5.26
CA PHE A 116 13.23 0.68 -6.72
C PHE A 116 12.00 1.41 -7.29
N LEU A 117 10.81 1.15 -6.76
CA LEU A 117 9.56 1.80 -7.18
C LEU A 117 9.62 3.32 -7.05
N ILE A 118 10.09 3.82 -5.92
CA ILE A 118 10.24 5.27 -5.68
C ILE A 118 11.18 5.93 -6.70
N SER A 119 12.23 5.21 -7.10
CA SER A 119 13.21 5.68 -8.09
C SER A 119 12.80 5.45 -9.54
N SER A 120 11.76 4.65 -9.79
CA SER A 120 11.39 4.24 -11.15
C SER A 120 10.69 5.35 -11.93
N GLN A 121 11.08 5.55 -13.18
CA GLN A 121 10.31 6.25 -14.19
C GLN A 121 10.34 5.44 -15.49
N PRO A 122 9.18 5.14 -16.12
CA PRO A 122 7.81 5.57 -15.78
C PRO A 122 7.21 4.83 -14.56
N PRO A 123 6.00 5.22 -14.08
CA PRO A 123 5.27 4.47 -13.06
C PRO A 123 5.20 2.98 -13.37
N CYS A 124 5.46 2.15 -12.36
CA CYS A 124 5.43 0.70 -12.51
C CYS A 124 4.67 0.03 -11.35
N TYR A 125 4.15 -1.16 -11.64
CA TYR A 125 3.44 -1.98 -10.68
C TYR A 125 3.87 -3.43 -10.80
N PHE A 126 3.77 -4.15 -9.69
CA PHE A 126 4.05 -5.56 -9.58
C PHE A 126 2.73 -6.28 -9.24
N PRO A 127 2.27 -7.20 -10.10
CA PRO A 127 1.11 -8.00 -9.78
C PRO A 127 1.40 -8.93 -8.60
N GLY A 128 0.40 -9.15 -7.76
CA GLY A 128 0.44 -10.08 -6.65
C GLY A 128 0.45 -11.52 -7.14
N GLN A 129 1.23 -12.35 -6.46
CA GLN A 129 1.44 -13.76 -6.83
C GLN A 129 0.18 -14.63 -6.71
N LEU A 130 -0.87 -14.17 -6.03
CA LEU A 130 -2.06 -14.98 -5.69
C LEU A 130 -3.34 -14.60 -6.44
N SER A 131 -3.45 -13.41 -7.05
CA SER A 131 -4.71 -12.94 -7.64
C SER A 131 -4.59 -12.21 -8.98
N GLY A 132 -3.37 -11.89 -9.45
CA GLY A 132 -3.20 -11.04 -10.64
C GLY A 132 -3.51 -9.55 -10.41
N GLU A 133 -3.87 -9.16 -9.17
CA GLU A 133 -4.13 -7.77 -8.77
C GLU A 133 -2.82 -7.06 -8.39
N VAL A 134 -2.85 -5.75 -8.17
CA VAL A 134 -1.63 -5.00 -7.80
C VAL A 134 -1.25 -5.29 -6.34
N ALA A 135 -0.19 -6.07 -6.12
CA ALA A 135 0.38 -6.26 -4.78
C ALA A 135 1.19 -5.04 -4.33
N LEU A 136 1.82 -4.34 -5.28
CA LEU A 136 2.64 -3.18 -5.01
C LEU A 136 2.75 -2.32 -6.27
N GLY A 137 2.53 -1.01 -6.17
CA GLY A 137 2.67 -0.14 -7.34
C GLY A 137 2.81 1.33 -6.98
N TYR A 138 3.37 2.08 -7.92
CA TYR A 138 3.50 3.53 -7.85
C TYR A 138 2.60 4.16 -8.90
N PHE A 139 1.76 5.11 -8.49
CA PHE A 139 0.70 5.66 -9.31
C PHE A 139 0.55 7.17 -9.12
N THR A 140 -0.08 7.80 -10.11
CA THR A 140 -0.42 9.22 -10.12
C THR A 140 -1.83 9.46 -9.58
N LYS A 141 -2.09 10.71 -9.18
CA LYS A 141 -3.41 11.19 -8.80
C LYS A 141 -4.42 11.06 -9.95
N MET A 142 -3.97 11.21 -11.19
CA MET A 142 -4.83 11.05 -12.37
C MET A 142 -5.30 9.60 -12.52
N GLU A 143 -4.43 8.61 -12.28
CA GLU A 143 -4.82 7.20 -12.26
C GLU A 143 -5.80 6.91 -11.13
N LEU A 144 -5.53 7.43 -9.92
CA LEU A 144 -6.46 7.33 -8.79
C LEU A 144 -7.85 7.92 -9.10
N GLU A 145 -7.89 9.11 -9.71
CA GLU A 145 -9.13 9.77 -10.16
C GLU A 145 -9.88 8.93 -11.19
N THR A 146 -9.15 8.38 -12.15
CA THR A 146 -9.71 7.51 -13.19
C THR A 146 -10.37 6.29 -12.56
N TRP A 147 -9.68 5.61 -11.64
CA TRP A 147 -10.23 4.44 -10.96
C TRP A 147 -11.40 4.78 -10.04
N ALA A 148 -11.32 5.88 -9.30
CA ALA A 148 -12.40 6.31 -8.40
C ALA A 148 -13.71 6.62 -9.16
N THR A 149 -13.60 7.09 -10.41
CA THR A 149 -14.72 7.56 -11.23
C THR A 149 -15.27 6.48 -12.16
N HIS A 150 -14.38 5.65 -12.75
CA HIS A 150 -14.73 4.75 -13.83
C HIS A 150 -14.68 3.26 -13.46
N CYS A 151 -14.08 2.88 -12.33
CA CYS A 151 -14.06 1.48 -11.92
C CYS A 151 -15.28 1.16 -11.04
N PRO A 152 -16.20 0.29 -11.49
CA PRO A 152 -17.42 -0.04 -10.75
C PRO A 152 -17.14 -0.81 -9.45
N GLU A 153 -16.07 -1.62 -9.40
CA GLU A 153 -15.76 -2.52 -8.26
C GLU A 153 -14.28 -2.46 -7.84
N ALA A 154 -13.96 -3.15 -6.75
CA ALA A 154 -12.72 -3.06 -5.98
C ALA A 154 -11.47 -3.52 -6.76
N VAL A 155 -10.94 -2.67 -7.63
CA VAL A 155 -9.69 -2.91 -8.41
C VAL A 155 -8.47 -3.27 -7.54
N LEU A 156 -8.56 -3.12 -6.21
CA LEU A 156 -7.43 -3.22 -5.29
C LEU A 156 -7.73 -4.02 -4.01
N ALA A 157 -8.94 -4.57 -3.85
CA ALA A 157 -9.24 -5.43 -2.72
C ALA A 157 -9.31 -6.85 -3.25
N SER A 158 -8.22 -7.62 -3.03
CA SER A 158 -8.27 -9.05 -3.27
C SER A 158 -9.45 -9.64 -2.52
N SER A 159 -10.39 -10.15 -3.31
CA SER A 159 -11.39 -11.14 -2.93
C SER A 159 -11.97 -10.98 -1.52
N ALA A 160 -12.67 -9.87 -1.26
CA ALA A 160 -13.65 -9.87 -0.17
C ALA A 160 -14.82 -10.85 -0.46
N GLU A 161 -14.98 -11.32 -1.70
CA GLU A 161 -16.12 -12.14 -2.14
C GLU A 161 -15.93 -13.67 -2.06
N LEU A 162 -14.83 -14.21 -1.50
CA LEU A 162 -14.67 -15.67 -1.36
C LEU A 162 -14.71 -16.20 0.09
N ALA A 163 -15.06 -15.36 1.07
CA ALA A 163 -15.21 -15.79 2.46
C ALA A 163 -16.67 -16.00 2.93
N LEU A 164 -17.67 -15.79 2.06
CA LEU A 164 -19.10 -15.90 2.41
C LEU A 164 -19.97 -16.67 1.41
N SER A 165 -19.38 -17.51 0.55
CA SER A 165 -20.11 -18.50 -0.26
C SER A 165 -19.95 -19.91 0.28
#